data_AF-A0A411G829-F1
#
_entry.id   AF-A0A411G829-F1
#
_cell.length_a   1.000
_cell.length_b   1.000
_cell.length_c   1.000
_cell.angle_alpha   90.00
_cell.angle_beta   90.00
_cell.angle_gamma   90.00
#
_symmetry.space_group_name_H-M   'P 1'
#
loop_
_entity.id
_entity.type
_entity.pdbx_description
1 polymer ?
#
loop_
_entity_poly.entity_id
_entity_poly.type
_entity_poly.pdbx_seq_one_letter_code
_entity_poly.pdbx_strand_id
1 'polypeptide(L)'
;IAVTRGKTNHSHGRFQLRLFLRMLDFYKLKMAKFLLSFVNILLLVAYVHSGPVPEEFLDVQPTIRAACVKESGIASEDLINKAAKGEFTDDPQLKCYLKCIFDQFRLVSKRGINFDAMLALSPPSMKESAAKMVKECREIKGKEGDLCDLSYEVTKCLYNSNPETYFIL
;
A
#
# COMPACT_ATOMS: atom_id res chain seq x y z
N ILE A 1 56.70 -5.52 70.52
CA ILE A 1 56.41 -4.65 69.37
C ILE A 1 56.11 -5.54 68.17
N ALA A 2 54.86 -5.55 67.70
CA ALA A 2 54.46 -5.75 66.30
C ALA A 2 52.93 -5.84 66.25
N VAL A 3 52.31 -4.78 65.71
CA VAL A 3 50.90 -4.70 65.35
C VAL A 3 50.68 -5.48 64.06
N THR A 4 49.63 -6.30 63.96
CA THR A 4 49.02 -6.63 62.67
C THR A 4 47.49 -6.53 62.74
N ARG A 5 46.93 -5.89 61.71
CA ARG A 5 45.55 -5.47 61.50
C ARG A 5 45.05 -6.20 60.24
N GLY A 6 43.77 -6.61 60.19
CA GLY A 6 43.09 -7.14 58.98
C GLY A 6 42.23 -8.37 59.30
N LYS A 7 41.01 -8.58 58.79
CA LYS A 7 40.36 -8.23 57.51
C LYS A 7 38.84 -8.15 57.76
N THR A 8 38.19 -7.00 57.56
CA THR A 8 37.37 -6.58 56.39
C THR A 8 36.16 -7.46 56.02
N ASN A 9 35.00 -6.84 56.24
CA ASN A 9 33.63 -7.19 55.90
C ASN A 9 33.40 -7.03 54.38
N HIS A 10 33.48 -8.10 53.56
CA HIS A 10 33.55 -7.98 52.08
C HIS A 10 32.61 -8.92 51.28
N SER A 11 31.69 -9.62 51.94
CA SER A 11 30.82 -10.64 51.31
C SER A 11 29.39 -10.16 50.98
N HIS A 12 28.83 -9.18 51.69
CA HIS A 12 27.43 -8.76 51.51
C HIS A 12 27.17 -7.89 50.27
N GLY A 13 28.11 -7.00 49.89
CA GLY A 13 27.94 -6.09 48.74
C GLY A 13 27.99 -6.76 47.36
N ARG A 14 28.67 -7.92 47.24
CA ARG A 14 28.79 -8.66 45.97
C ARG A 14 27.51 -9.41 45.59
N PHE A 15 26.67 -9.76 46.56
CA PHE A 15 25.43 -10.49 46.33
C PHE A 15 24.31 -9.55 45.84
N GLN A 16 24.19 -8.37 46.45
CA GLN A 16 23.23 -7.33 46.06
C GLN A 16 23.52 -6.79 44.65
N LEU A 17 24.80 -6.56 44.30
CA LEU A 17 25.19 -6.08 42.97
C LEU A 17 24.89 -7.10 41.86
N ARG A 18 25.01 -8.42 42.14
CA ARG A 18 24.66 -9.48 41.19
C ARG A 18 23.16 -9.59 40.95
N LEU A 19 22.32 -9.41 41.97
CA LEU A 19 20.86 -9.34 41.79
C LEU A 19 20.47 -8.09 40.98
N PHE A 20 21.07 -6.94 41.28
CA PHE A 20 20.80 -5.69 40.58
C PHE A 20 21.20 -5.74 39.09
N LEU A 21 22.36 -6.33 38.77
CA LEU A 21 22.79 -6.56 37.39
C LEU A 21 21.86 -7.54 36.65
N ARG A 22 21.42 -8.63 37.30
CA ARG A 22 20.42 -9.55 36.72
C ARG A 22 19.07 -8.88 36.47
N MET A 23 18.63 -7.98 37.36
CA MET A 23 17.42 -7.18 37.18
C MET A 23 17.55 -6.20 36.01
N LEU A 24 18.70 -5.55 35.85
CA LEU A 24 19.01 -4.68 34.71
C LEU A 24 19.08 -5.45 33.40
N ASP A 25 19.65 -6.65 33.38
CA ASP A 25 19.67 -7.51 32.19
C ASP A 25 18.25 -7.99 31.82
N PHE A 26 17.44 -8.33 32.83
CA PHE A 26 16.04 -8.71 32.64
C PHE A 26 15.18 -7.54 32.12
N TYR A 27 15.46 -6.32 32.60
CA TYR A 27 14.82 -5.08 32.15
C TYR A 27 15.23 -4.72 30.71
N LYS A 28 16.54 -4.81 30.38
CA LYS A 28 17.06 -4.62 29.02
C LYS A 28 16.51 -5.63 28.02
N LEU A 29 16.38 -6.91 28.42
CA LEU A 29 15.84 -7.96 27.56
C LEU A 29 14.33 -7.78 27.30
N LYS A 30 13.56 -7.37 28.31
CA LYS A 30 12.14 -7.04 28.15
C LYS A 30 11.94 -5.80 27.29
N MET A 31 12.73 -4.74 27.49
CA MET A 31 12.72 -3.55 26.65
C MET A 31 13.09 -3.85 25.20
N ALA A 32 14.15 -4.65 24.96
CA ALA A 32 14.55 -5.05 23.62
C ALA A 32 13.44 -5.83 22.90
N LYS A 33 12.75 -6.74 23.60
CA LYS A 33 11.57 -7.44 23.05
C LYS A 33 10.41 -6.49 22.75
N PHE A 34 10.15 -5.52 23.62
CA PHE A 34 9.10 -4.52 23.39
C PHE A 34 9.44 -3.60 22.21
N LEU A 35 10.69 -3.15 22.09
CA LEU A 35 11.19 -2.37 20.96
C LEU A 35 11.12 -3.17 19.64
N LEU A 36 11.54 -4.43 19.64
CA LEU A 36 11.41 -5.32 18.48
C LEU A 36 9.94 -5.56 18.08
N SER A 37 9.05 -5.69 19.07
CA SER A 37 7.61 -5.79 18.84
C SER A 37 7.04 -4.50 18.26
N PHE A 38 7.43 -3.34 18.78
CA PHE A 38 6.97 -2.02 18.31
C PHE A 38 7.48 -1.72 16.90
N VAL A 39 8.73 -2.11 16.58
CA VAL A 39 9.30 -2.00 15.22
C VAL A 39 8.55 -2.90 14.24
N ASN A 40 8.20 -4.13 14.62
CA ASN A 40 7.36 -5.00 13.78
C ASN A 40 5.96 -4.40 13.57
N ILE A 41 5.34 -3.85 14.61
CA ILE A 41 4.04 -3.19 14.50
C ILE A 41 4.13 -1.95 13.58
N LEU A 42 5.18 -1.14 13.71
CA LEU A 42 5.41 0.02 12.84
C LEU A 42 5.68 -0.38 11.38
N LEU A 43 6.43 -1.47 11.15
CA LEU A 43 6.64 -2.03 9.81
C LEU A 43 5.32 -2.54 9.18
N LEU A 44 4.43 -3.13 9.98
CA LEU A 44 3.11 -3.57 9.51
C LEU A 44 2.19 -2.39 9.17
N VAL A 45 2.22 -1.31 9.97
CA VAL A 45 1.42 -0.10 9.71
C VAL A 45 1.90 0.60 8.43
N ALA A 46 3.20 0.63 8.17
CA ALA A 46 3.75 1.18 6.94
C ALA A 46 3.40 0.37 5.68
N TYR A 47 2.99 -0.91 5.83
CA TYR A 47 2.69 -1.80 4.70
C TYR A 47 1.26 -1.62 4.12
N VAL A 48 0.41 -0.86 4.81
CA VAL A 48 -0.97 -0.56 4.36
C VAL A 48 -0.97 0.80 3.66
N HIS A 49 -0.50 0.84 2.42
CA HIS A 49 -0.53 2.04 1.57
C HIS A 49 -1.46 1.88 0.36
N SER A 50 -2.66 1.30 0.57
CA SER A 50 -3.77 1.43 -0.38
C SER A 50 -4.72 2.47 0.20
N GLY A 51 -4.91 3.60 -0.50
CA GLY A 51 -5.94 4.56 -0.16
C GLY A 51 -7.32 3.88 -0.11
N PRO A 52 -8.19 4.22 0.85
CA PRO A 52 -9.53 3.66 0.88
C PRO A 52 -10.29 4.08 -0.40
N VAL A 53 -11.13 3.18 -0.91
CA VAL A 53 -12.04 3.53 -2.02
C VAL A 53 -12.96 4.66 -1.56
N PRO A 54 -13.16 5.72 -2.37
CA PRO A 54 -14.01 6.85 -2.00
C PRO A 54 -15.44 6.41 -1.71
N GLU A 55 -16.11 7.09 -0.78
CA GLU A 55 -17.48 6.76 -0.34
C GLU A 55 -18.46 6.68 -1.51
N GLU A 56 -18.26 7.50 -2.54
CA GLU A 56 -19.08 7.55 -3.75
C GLU A 56 -19.07 6.24 -4.57
N PHE A 57 -18.08 5.38 -4.36
CA PHE A 57 -17.92 4.14 -5.10
C PHE A 57 -18.12 2.87 -4.26
N LEU A 58 -18.31 2.97 -2.94
CA LEU A 58 -18.40 1.80 -2.05
C LEU A 58 -19.53 0.85 -2.42
N ASP A 59 -20.69 1.37 -2.84
CA ASP A 59 -21.86 0.56 -3.19
C ASP A 59 -21.68 -0.21 -4.52
N VAL A 60 -20.94 0.38 -5.47
CA VAL A 60 -20.75 -0.20 -6.81
C VAL A 60 -19.51 -1.06 -6.90
N GLN A 61 -18.52 -0.84 -6.01
CA GLN A 61 -17.23 -1.51 -6.03
C GLN A 61 -17.36 -3.04 -6.07
N PRO A 62 -18.11 -3.72 -5.19
CA PRO A 62 -18.15 -5.19 -5.17
C PRO A 62 -18.68 -5.77 -6.48
N THR A 63 -19.68 -5.10 -7.06
CA THR A 63 -20.32 -5.53 -8.31
C THR A 63 -19.37 -5.39 -9.50
N ILE A 64 -18.71 -4.22 -9.63
CA ILE A 64 -17.75 -3.95 -10.70
C ILE A 64 -16.53 -4.87 -10.58
N ARG A 65 -15.98 -5.02 -9.37
CA ARG A 65 -14.84 -5.90 -9.10
C ARG A 65 -15.14 -7.33 -9.48
N ALA A 66 -16.28 -7.87 -9.05
CA ALA A 66 -16.69 -9.24 -9.41
C ALA A 66 -16.88 -9.42 -10.93
N ALA A 67 -17.50 -8.45 -11.60
CA ALA A 67 -17.69 -8.48 -13.05
C ALA A 67 -16.34 -8.49 -13.78
N CYS A 68 -15.41 -7.62 -13.38
CA CYS A 68 -14.13 -7.50 -14.05
C CYS A 68 -13.16 -8.64 -13.73
N VAL A 69 -13.20 -9.22 -12.53
CA VAL A 69 -12.48 -10.48 -12.22
C VAL A 69 -12.96 -11.59 -13.15
N LYS A 70 -14.28 -11.71 -13.33
CA LYS A 70 -14.87 -12.71 -14.23
C LYS A 70 -14.52 -12.47 -15.69
N GLU A 71 -14.60 -11.23 -16.18
CA GLU A 71 -14.32 -10.87 -17.57
C GLU A 71 -12.84 -11.07 -17.93
N SER A 72 -11.93 -10.63 -17.06
CA SER A 72 -10.49 -10.73 -17.32
C SER A 72 -9.93 -12.14 -17.10
N GLY A 73 -10.64 -12.96 -16.32
CA GLY A 73 -10.18 -14.28 -15.90
C GLY A 73 -9.01 -14.24 -14.92
N ILE A 74 -8.75 -13.09 -14.30
CA ILE A 74 -7.64 -12.94 -13.35
C ILE A 74 -7.80 -13.89 -12.18
N ALA A 75 -6.82 -14.77 -11.99
CA ALA A 75 -6.91 -15.81 -10.96
C ALA A 75 -6.55 -15.31 -9.55
N SER A 76 -5.77 -14.23 -9.47
CA SER A 76 -5.25 -13.71 -8.20
C SER A 76 -5.67 -12.27 -7.99
N GLU A 77 -6.60 -12.05 -7.06
CA GLU A 77 -6.97 -10.71 -6.62
C GLU A 77 -5.82 -9.96 -5.95
N ASP A 78 -4.78 -10.66 -5.49
CA ASP A 78 -3.57 -10.04 -4.94
C ASP A 78 -2.88 -9.12 -5.95
N LEU A 79 -2.93 -9.46 -7.25
CA LEU A 79 -2.39 -8.61 -8.31
C LEU A 79 -3.15 -7.27 -8.41
N ILE A 80 -4.47 -7.28 -8.21
CA ILE A 80 -5.32 -6.08 -8.19
C ILE A 80 -4.97 -5.24 -6.96
N ASN A 81 -4.87 -5.89 -5.80
CA ASN A 81 -4.58 -5.22 -4.54
C ASN A 81 -3.17 -4.60 -4.52
N LYS A 82 -2.20 -5.24 -5.16
CA LYS A 82 -0.86 -4.69 -5.39
C LYS A 82 -0.88 -3.51 -6.35
N ALA A 83 -1.60 -3.61 -7.47
CA ALA A 83 -1.77 -2.50 -8.41
C ALA A 83 -2.41 -1.27 -7.74
N ALA A 84 -3.36 -1.48 -6.82
CA ALA A 84 -3.98 -0.39 -6.03
C ALA A 84 -2.97 0.34 -5.11
N LYS A 85 -1.81 -0.26 -4.85
CA LYS A 85 -0.70 0.28 -4.07
C LYS A 85 0.49 0.73 -4.94
N GLY A 86 0.31 0.77 -6.26
CA GLY A 86 1.38 1.13 -7.19
C GLY A 86 2.29 -0.01 -7.62
N GLU A 87 2.05 -1.24 -7.16
CA GLU A 87 2.83 -2.42 -7.56
C GLU A 87 2.17 -3.08 -8.77
N PHE A 88 2.49 -2.57 -9.96
CA PHE A 88 1.94 -3.07 -11.22
C PHE A 88 2.79 -4.20 -11.80
N THR A 89 2.24 -5.42 -11.78
CA THR A 89 2.84 -6.58 -12.45
C THR A 89 2.42 -6.60 -13.92
N ASP A 90 3.35 -6.91 -14.83
CA ASP A 90 3.06 -7.07 -16.26
C ASP A 90 2.33 -8.39 -16.54
N ASP A 91 1.05 -8.44 -16.14
CA ASP A 91 0.17 -9.59 -16.27
C ASP A 91 -0.98 -9.29 -17.24
N PRO A 92 -1.20 -10.10 -18.30
CA PRO A 92 -2.24 -9.85 -19.30
C PRO A 92 -3.66 -9.77 -18.71
N GLN A 93 -3.95 -10.55 -17.66
CA GLN A 93 -5.28 -10.58 -17.03
C GLN A 93 -5.49 -9.32 -16.19
N LEU A 94 -4.46 -8.85 -15.49
CA LEU A 94 -4.49 -7.56 -14.78
C LEU A 94 -4.70 -6.39 -15.76
N LYS A 95 -4.02 -6.39 -16.91
CA LYS A 95 -4.24 -5.35 -17.93
C LYS A 95 -5.69 -5.31 -18.39
N CYS A 96 -6.27 -6.47 -18.70
CA CYS A 96 -7.65 -6.54 -19.14
C CYS A 96 -8.67 -6.30 -18.01
N TYR A 97 -8.32 -6.58 -16.76
CA TYR A 97 -9.10 -6.17 -15.59
C TYR A 97 -9.25 -4.64 -15.53
N LEU A 98 -8.15 -3.91 -15.69
CA LEU A 98 -8.16 -2.44 -15.69
C LEU A 98 -8.95 -1.88 -16.88
N LYS A 99 -8.82 -2.49 -18.07
CA LYS A 99 -9.68 -2.15 -19.22
C LYS A 99 -11.16 -2.36 -18.91
N CYS A 100 -11.51 -3.47 -18.25
CA CYS A 100 -12.89 -3.74 -17.87
C CYS A 100 -13.45 -2.64 -16.96
N ILE A 101 -12.68 -2.15 -15.98
CA ILE A 101 -13.12 -1.04 -15.13
C ILE A 101 -13.47 0.19 -15.97
N PHE A 102 -12.60 0.61 -16.89
CA PHE A 102 -12.92 1.73 -17.78
C PHE A 102 -14.17 1.46 -18.64
N ASP A 103 -14.38 0.20 -19.05
CA ASP A 103 -15.53 -0.21 -19.86
C ASP A 103 -16.86 -0.17 -19.08
N GLN A 104 -16.87 -0.51 -17.79
CA GLN A 104 -18.05 -0.39 -16.93
C GLN A 104 -18.60 1.04 -16.90
N PHE A 105 -17.72 2.04 -17.02
CA PHE A 105 -18.08 3.46 -17.11
C PHE A 105 -18.16 4.00 -18.54
N ARG A 106 -18.03 3.13 -19.55
CA ARG A 106 -18.00 3.48 -20.99
C ARG A 106 -16.90 4.50 -21.34
N LEU A 107 -15.78 4.43 -20.62
CA LEU A 107 -14.64 5.32 -20.79
C LEU A 107 -13.64 4.80 -21.82
N VAL A 108 -13.71 3.54 -22.23
CA VAL A 108 -12.81 2.95 -23.24
C VAL A 108 -13.59 2.56 -24.49
N SER A 109 -12.97 2.75 -25.65
CA SER A 109 -13.53 2.35 -26.94
C SER A 109 -12.41 1.99 -27.91
N LYS A 110 -12.74 1.63 -29.16
CA LYS A 110 -11.75 1.44 -30.24
C LYS A 110 -10.87 2.68 -30.51
N ARG A 111 -11.30 3.87 -30.08
CA ARG A 111 -10.53 5.12 -30.20
C ARG A 111 -9.61 5.39 -29.00
N GLY A 112 -9.57 4.50 -28.02
CA GLY A 112 -8.85 4.66 -26.76
C GLY A 112 -9.75 5.16 -25.63
N ILE A 113 -9.13 5.79 -24.63
CA ILE A 113 -9.81 6.29 -23.42
C ILE A 113 -10.39 7.68 -23.66
N ASN A 114 -11.66 7.86 -23.26
CA ASN A 114 -12.38 9.11 -23.31
C ASN A 114 -12.17 9.90 -22.00
N PHE A 115 -11.09 10.68 -21.98
CA PHE A 115 -10.73 11.50 -20.82
C PHE A 115 -11.72 12.63 -20.52
N ASP A 116 -12.40 13.18 -21.54
CA ASP A 116 -13.41 14.21 -21.32
C ASP A 116 -14.63 13.62 -20.59
N ALA A 117 -15.05 12.41 -20.96
CA ALA A 117 -16.10 11.67 -20.24
C ALA A 117 -15.64 11.29 -18.82
N MET A 118 -14.38 10.91 -18.63
CA MET A 118 -13.82 10.64 -17.30
C MET A 118 -13.93 11.86 -16.39
N LEU A 119 -13.58 13.05 -16.88
CA LEU A 119 -13.75 14.30 -16.12
C LEU A 119 -15.22 14.67 -15.90
N ALA A 120 -16.10 14.37 -16.84
CA ALA A 120 -17.52 14.64 -16.71
C ALA A 120 -18.20 13.76 -15.65
N LEU A 121 -17.82 12.48 -15.58
CA LEU A 121 -18.36 11.49 -14.64
C LEU A 121 -17.70 11.55 -13.25
N SER A 122 -16.55 12.21 -13.11
CA SER A 122 -15.86 12.36 -11.83
C SER A 122 -16.72 13.12 -10.81
N PRO A 123 -16.92 12.58 -9.60
CA PRO A 123 -17.65 13.26 -8.52
C PRO A 123 -17.06 14.64 -8.20
N PRO A 124 -17.87 15.61 -7.72
CA PRO A 124 -17.39 16.96 -7.37
C PRO A 124 -16.22 16.97 -6.39
N SER A 125 -16.23 16.08 -5.39
CA SER A 125 -15.16 15.87 -4.41
C SER A 125 -13.81 15.49 -5.03
N MET A 126 -13.83 14.89 -6.23
CA MET A 126 -12.66 14.34 -6.91
C MET A 126 -12.26 15.12 -8.17
N LYS A 127 -13.08 16.09 -8.60
CA LYS A 127 -12.93 16.83 -9.87
C LYS A 127 -11.53 17.41 -10.07
N GLU A 128 -10.97 18.03 -9.04
CA GLU A 128 -9.65 18.67 -9.13
C GLU A 128 -8.53 17.64 -9.30
N SER A 129 -8.55 16.57 -8.50
CA SER A 129 -7.58 15.48 -8.62
C SER A 129 -7.69 14.79 -9.99
N ALA A 130 -8.92 14.50 -10.44
CA ALA A 130 -9.16 13.93 -11.75
C ALA A 130 -8.64 14.84 -12.87
N ALA A 131 -8.90 16.15 -12.81
CA ALA A 131 -8.40 17.12 -13.79
C ALA A 131 -6.86 17.13 -13.87
N LYS A 132 -6.19 17.07 -12.71
CA LYS A 132 -4.73 16.96 -12.65
C LYS A 132 -4.23 15.69 -13.33
N MET A 133 -4.77 14.52 -12.93
CA MET A 133 -4.34 13.23 -13.49
C MET A 133 -4.59 13.14 -15.00
N VAL A 134 -5.76 13.59 -15.47
CA VAL A 134 -6.09 13.61 -16.89
C VAL A 134 -5.15 14.52 -17.68
N LYS A 135 -4.81 15.70 -17.14
CA LYS A 135 -3.87 16.62 -17.79
C LYS A 135 -2.51 15.97 -18.03
N GLU A 136 -2.03 15.16 -17.09
CA GLU A 136 -0.72 14.51 -17.18
C GLU A 136 -0.76 13.22 -18.02
N CYS A 137 -1.90 12.51 -18.04
CA CYS A 137 -1.97 11.14 -18.58
C CYS A 137 -2.71 11.00 -19.92
N ARG A 138 -3.36 12.06 -20.42
CA ARG A 138 -4.20 11.97 -21.63
C ARG A 138 -3.46 11.61 -22.92
N GLU A 139 -2.14 11.75 -22.96
CA GLU A 139 -1.32 11.43 -24.13
C GLU A 139 -0.64 10.06 -24.06
N ILE A 140 -0.89 9.29 -22.99
CA ILE A 140 -0.37 7.93 -22.85
C ILE A 140 -0.89 7.04 -23.97
N LYS A 141 0.00 6.21 -24.49
CA LYS A 141 -0.27 5.22 -25.53
C LYS A 141 0.08 3.84 -25.01
N GLY A 142 -0.77 2.86 -25.31
CA GLY A 142 -0.41 1.45 -25.23
C GLY A 142 0.07 0.92 -26.57
N LYS A 143 0.26 -0.39 -26.65
CA LYS A 143 0.46 -1.11 -27.90
C LYS A 143 -0.70 -0.87 -28.87
N GLU A 144 -0.36 -0.78 -30.16
CA GLU A 144 -1.34 -0.49 -31.20
C GLU A 144 -2.46 -1.55 -31.23
N GLY A 145 -3.71 -1.10 -31.11
CA GLY A 145 -4.88 -1.97 -31.09
C GLY A 145 -5.12 -2.73 -29.78
N ASP A 146 -4.23 -2.63 -28.80
CA ASP A 146 -4.36 -3.31 -27.52
C ASP A 146 -4.93 -2.37 -26.45
N LEU A 147 -6.25 -2.48 -26.23
CA LEU A 147 -6.94 -1.67 -25.23
C LEU A 147 -6.61 -2.10 -23.79
N CYS A 148 -6.21 -3.35 -23.55
CA CYS A 148 -5.79 -3.79 -22.23
C CYS A 148 -4.45 -3.14 -21.85
N ASP A 149 -3.49 -3.12 -22.79
CA ASP A 149 -2.21 -2.45 -22.61
C ASP A 149 -2.37 -0.93 -22.48
N LEU A 150 -3.22 -0.30 -23.31
CA LEU A 150 -3.53 1.12 -23.16
C LEU A 150 -4.10 1.44 -21.76
N SER A 151 -5.09 0.68 -21.31
CA SER A 151 -5.67 0.89 -19.98
C SER A 151 -4.65 0.71 -18.88
N TYR A 152 -3.78 -0.29 -18.98
CA TYR A 152 -2.70 -0.51 -18.02
C TYR A 152 -1.71 0.67 -17.95
N GLU A 153 -1.25 1.17 -19.10
CA GLU A 153 -0.32 2.31 -19.13
C GLU A 153 -0.97 3.58 -18.59
N VAL A 154 -2.24 3.84 -18.93
CA VAL A 154 -2.98 4.98 -18.41
C VAL A 154 -3.16 4.86 -16.89
N THR A 155 -3.60 3.70 -16.40
CA THR A 155 -3.76 3.43 -14.97
C THR A 155 -2.47 3.68 -14.18
N LYS A 156 -1.32 3.19 -14.67
CA LYS A 156 -0.01 3.48 -14.06
C LYS A 156 0.29 4.98 -14.01
N CYS A 157 0.00 5.70 -15.09
CA CYS A 157 0.18 7.15 -15.12
C CYS A 157 -0.73 7.86 -14.10
N LEU A 158 -2.01 7.49 -14.02
CA LEU A 158 -2.96 8.08 -13.07
C LEU A 158 -2.47 7.89 -11.62
N TYR A 159 -2.01 6.68 -11.28
CA TYR A 159 -1.38 6.41 -9.99
C TYR A 159 -0.16 7.31 -9.75
N ASN A 160 0.77 7.39 -10.69
CA ASN A 160 1.99 8.18 -10.53
C ASN A 160 1.73 9.69 -10.43
N SER A 161 0.68 10.18 -11.08
CA SER A 161 0.29 11.59 -11.07
C SER A 161 -0.27 12.04 -9.71
N ASN A 162 -1.06 11.17 -9.06
CA ASN A 162 -1.64 11.48 -7.77
C ASN A 162 -1.89 10.22 -6.89
N PRO A 163 -0.83 9.60 -6.33
CA PRO A 163 -0.93 8.32 -5.63
C PRO A 163 -1.78 8.42 -4.35
N GLU A 164 -1.85 9.59 -3.72
CA GLU A 164 -2.61 9.79 -2.46
C GLU A 164 -4.12 9.68 -2.65
N THR A 165 -4.63 10.03 -3.84
CA THR A 165 -6.07 10.05 -4.14
C THR A 165 -6.49 9.00 -5.14
N TYR A 166 -5.53 8.26 -5.68
CA TYR A 166 -5.78 7.20 -6.63
C TYR A 166 -6.38 5.97 -5.94
N PHE A 167 -7.29 5.29 -6.63
CA PHE A 167 -7.91 4.06 -6.16
C PHE A 167 -8.25 3.13 -7.34
N ILE A 168 -8.47 1.84 -7.06
CA ILE A 168 -8.95 0.84 -8.01
C ILE A 168 -10.20 0.20 -7.41
N LEU A 169 -11.24 0.03 -8.25
CA LEU A 169 -12.46 -0.69 -7.87
C LEU A 169 -12.20 -2.18 -7.77
#